data_AF-A0A0Q8HXC2-F1
#
_entry.id   AF-A0A0Q8HXC2-F1
#
_cell.length_a   1.000
_cell.length_b   1.000
_cell.length_c   1.000
_cell.angle_alpha   90.00
_cell.angle_beta   90.00
_cell.angle_gamma   90.00
#
_symmetry.space_group_name_H-M   'P 1'
#
loop_
_entity.id
_entity.type
_entity.pdbx_description
1 polymer ?
#
loop_
_entity_poly.entity_id
_entity_poly.type
_entity_poly.pdbx_seq_one_letter_code
_entity_poly.pdbx_strand_id
1 'polypeptide(L)'
;MGHDCAVAALTGIGLEDLARIGITTTGRTTTGDEALSEEQPHVAVRHGQLLFACADPRLVESVEAVAVQLGARMAGIVLGSTADFHLLHLRDGDRVRERLVHEGETVESSGEPWPEETALDEEQFTEDGMLAVFGRVTGVGLDDAWMNQEFHQLQWGFPGDEVSPGVVEVVETDEQETADDSRYVPVTPIATSYKLAGVALAVGLAFEALFGVLALSSDADFGPPVVHVLFAVLAAFTLFRGRMSIVSVLWTAAEAAVLLVAVVVTVVREAEDVVLLVAFAVHLVVLLGILGLHSVRLRSFERAFAGG
;
A
#
# COMPACT_ATOMS: atom_id res chain seq x y z
N MET A 1 -5.84 -7.98 18.61
CA MET A 1 -5.76 -6.74 17.80
C MET A 1 -4.91 -7.11 16.61
N GLY A 2 -5.27 -6.68 15.42
CA GLY A 2 -4.43 -6.93 14.26
C GLY A 2 -3.19 -6.03 14.29
N HIS A 3 -2.03 -6.56 13.93
CA HIS A 3 -0.79 -5.79 13.81
C HIS A 3 -0.59 -5.38 12.35
N ASP A 4 -0.19 -4.11 12.13
CA ASP A 4 0.31 -3.61 10.87
C ASP A 4 1.83 -3.50 11.00
N CYS A 5 2.54 -4.59 10.71
CA CYS A 5 3.97 -4.70 10.97
C CYS A 5 4.68 -5.62 9.98
N ALA A 6 6.02 -5.52 9.98
CA ALA A 6 6.91 -6.39 9.24
C ALA A 6 7.91 -7.05 10.18
N VAL A 7 8.17 -8.33 9.93
CA VAL A 7 9.20 -9.11 10.64
C VAL A 7 10.04 -9.84 9.61
N ALA A 8 11.35 -9.86 9.82
CA ALA A 8 12.23 -10.67 9.00
C ALA A 8 13.32 -11.34 9.83
N ALA A 9 13.89 -12.42 9.31
CA ALA A 9 14.95 -13.18 9.94
C ALA A 9 16.05 -13.45 8.92
N LEU A 10 17.31 -13.23 9.32
CA LEU A 10 18.49 -13.61 8.56
C LEU A 10 19.28 -14.67 9.32
N THR A 11 19.60 -15.76 8.62
CA THR A 11 20.37 -16.89 9.19
C THR A 11 21.79 -16.90 8.64
N GLY A 12 22.75 -17.27 9.50
CA GLY A 12 24.15 -17.40 9.11
C GLY A 12 24.94 -16.09 9.12
N ILE A 13 24.33 -15.00 9.58
CA ILE A 13 24.96 -13.68 9.74
C ILE A 13 24.72 -13.12 11.14
N GLY A 14 25.61 -12.22 11.57
CA GLY A 14 25.52 -11.52 12.85
C GLY A 14 25.56 -10.00 12.70
N LEU A 15 25.46 -9.30 13.84
CA LEU A 15 25.52 -7.83 13.88
C LEU A 15 26.83 -7.28 13.31
N GLU A 16 27.92 -8.03 13.42
CA GLU A 16 29.21 -7.66 12.83
C GLU A 16 29.17 -7.62 11.31
N ASP A 17 28.39 -8.51 10.67
CA ASP A 17 28.23 -8.54 9.22
C ASP A 17 27.39 -7.35 8.74
N LEU A 18 26.34 -6.98 9.50
CA LEU A 18 25.57 -5.75 9.26
C LEU A 18 26.46 -4.50 9.34
N ALA A 19 27.34 -4.43 10.35
CA ALA A 19 28.24 -3.30 10.52
C ALA A 19 29.21 -3.14 9.33
N ARG A 20 29.64 -4.25 8.70
CA ARG A 20 30.51 -4.22 7.50
C ARG A 20 29.83 -3.60 6.28
N ILE A 21 28.50 -3.65 6.21
CA ILE A 21 27.71 -3.01 5.15
C ILE A 21 27.12 -1.66 5.61
N GLY A 22 27.61 -1.11 6.73
CA GLY A 22 27.24 0.21 7.22
C GLY A 22 25.96 0.27 8.06
N ILE A 23 25.33 -0.87 8.36
CA ILE A 23 24.15 -0.95 9.21
C ILE A 23 24.61 -1.21 10.65
N THR A 24 24.43 -0.22 11.52
CA THR A 24 24.86 -0.28 12.92
C THR A 24 23.70 -0.03 13.88
N THR A 25 23.83 -0.40 15.14
CA THR A 25 22.83 -0.06 16.17
C THR A 25 23.03 1.36 16.66
N THR A 26 21.94 2.09 16.95
CA THR A 26 22.00 3.45 17.53
C THR A 26 22.39 3.46 19.01
N GLY A 27 22.33 2.29 19.67
CA GLY A 27 22.47 2.14 21.12
C GLY A 27 21.16 2.26 21.90
N ARG A 28 20.05 2.66 21.24
CA ARG A 28 18.71 2.59 21.83
C ARG A 28 18.19 1.17 21.81
N THR A 29 17.55 0.75 22.91
CA THR A 29 16.89 -0.55 23.03
C THR A 29 15.41 -0.39 23.34
N THR A 30 14.64 -1.41 22.95
CA THR A 30 13.18 -1.50 23.15
C THR A 30 12.78 -2.98 23.26
N THR A 31 11.49 -3.26 23.50
CA THR A 31 10.91 -4.61 23.46
C THR A 31 10.47 -4.96 22.04
N GLY A 32 10.23 -6.25 21.77
CA GLY A 32 9.68 -6.70 20.48
C GLY A 32 8.32 -6.06 20.17
N ASP A 33 7.44 -5.93 21.17
CA ASP A 33 6.11 -5.29 21.00
C ASP A 33 6.21 -3.82 20.57
N GLU A 34 7.09 -3.05 21.22
CA GLU A 34 7.30 -1.64 20.87
C GLU A 34 8.07 -1.51 19.55
N ALA A 35 9.04 -2.40 19.26
CA ALA A 35 9.71 -2.46 17.96
C ALA A 35 8.71 -2.64 16.80
N LEU A 36 7.71 -3.52 16.93
CA LEU A 36 6.66 -3.71 15.90
C LEU A 36 5.77 -2.48 15.69
N SER A 37 5.73 -1.57 16.67
CA SER A 37 4.91 -0.36 16.64
C SER A 37 5.66 0.88 16.14
N GLU A 38 6.99 0.78 16.00
CA GLU A 38 7.84 1.88 15.54
C GLU A 38 8.19 1.74 14.06
N GLU A 39 8.26 2.87 13.34
CA GLU A 39 8.63 2.88 11.92
C GLU A 39 10.11 2.56 11.68
N GLN A 40 10.98 2.82 12.66
CA GLN A 40 12.41 2.56 12.51
C GLN A 40 12.72 1.06 12.64
N PRO A 41 13.63 0.50 11.81
CA PRO A 41 14.06 -0.88 11.95
C PRO A 41 14.73 -1.15 13.29
N HIS A 42 14.35 -2.26 13.91
CA HIS A 42 15.05 -2.81 15.08
C HIS A 42 15.56 -4.21 14.77
N VAL A 43 16.59 -4.64 15.51
CA VAL A 43 17.16 -5.98 15.39
C VAL A 43 17.39 -6.63 16.75
N ALA A 44 17.15 -7.93 16.84
CA ALA A 44 17.53 -8.76 17.99
C ALA A 44 18.30 -10.00 17.51
N VAL A 45 19.09 -10.60 18.40
CA VAL A 45 19.77 -11.87 18.13
C VAL A 45 19.03 -12.99 18.86
N ARG A 46 18.52 -13.99 18.13
CA ARG A 46 17.87 -15.17 18.72
C ARG A 46 18.28 -16.42 17.99
N HIS A 47 18.66 -17.47 18.73
CA HIS A 47 19.09 -18.75 18.15
C HIS A 47 20.19 -18.64 17.07
N GLY A 48 21.06 -17.62 17.17
CA GLY A 48 22.12 -17.37 16.17
C GLY A 48 21.63 -16.73 14.87
N GLN A 49 20.41 -16.20 14.85
CA GLN A 49 19.81 -15.46 13.74
C GLN A 49 19.62 -14.00 14.13
N LEU A 50 19.63 -13.13 13.12
CA LEU A 50 19.20 -11.75 13.26
C LEU A 50 17.71 -11.67 12.98
N LEU A 51 16.94 -11.11 13.92
CA LEU A 51 15.51 -10.88 13.81
C LEU A 51 15.25 -9.39 13.70
N PHE A 52 14.59 -8.98 12.64
CA PHE A 52 14.25 -7.60 12.34
C PHE A 52 12.75 -7.37 12.56
N ALA A 53 12.40 -6.19 13.06
CA ALA A 53 11.01 -5.80 13.31
C ALA A 53 10.82 -4.29 13.16
N CYS A 54 9.71 -3.88 12.54
CA CYS A 54 9.16 -2.52 12.57
C CYS A 54 7.71 -2.49 12.06
N ALA A 55 7.06 -1.33 12.15
CA ALA A 55 5.73 -1.08 11.59
C ALA A 55 5.73 -0.92 10.06
N ASP A 56 6.88 -0.63 9.44
CA ASP A 56 6.98 -0.34 8.00
C ASP A 56 7.14 -1.64 7.15
N PRO A 57 6.27 -1.90 6.16
CA PRO A 57 6.36 -3.07 5.29
C PRO A 57 7.64 -3.12 4.43
N ARG A 58 8.29 -1.97 4.17
CA ARG A 58 9.55 -1.88 3.39
C ARG A 58 10.72 -2.61 4.06
N LEU A 59 10.57 -3.01 5.33
CA LEU A 59 11.56 -3.83 6.03
C LEU A 59 11.89 -5.11 5.29
N VAL A 60 10.88 -5.82 4.78
CA VAL A 60 11.10 -7.13 4.13
C VAL A 60 11.98 -6.99 2.90
N GLU A 61 11.70 -6.01 2.03
CA GLU A 61 12.51 -5.69 0.84
C GLU A 61 13.93 -5.27 1.23
N SER A 62 14.07 -4.44 2.26
CA SER A 62 15.38 -3.96 2.73
C SER A 62 16.22 -5.09 3.31
N VAL A 63 15.60 -5.99 4.06
CA VAL A 63 16.25 -7.19 4.61
C VAL A 63 16.58 -8.20 3.52
N GLU A 64 15.78 -8.30 2.45
CA GLU A 64 16.13 -9.09 1.27
C GLU A 64 17.41 -8.55 0.60
N ALA A 65 17.53 -7.24 0.41
CA ALA A 65 18.73 -6.63 -0.16
C ALA A 65 19.98 -6.95 0.67
N VAL A 66 19.87 -6.90 2.01
CA VAL A 66 20.93 -7.33 2.93
C VAL A 66 21.24 -8.83 2.77
N ALA A 67 20.20 -9.67 2.65
CA ALA A 67 20.35 -11.10 2.46
C ALA A 67 21.10 -11.42 1.17
N VAL A 68 20.76 -10.75 0.07
CA VAL A 68 21.46 -10.85 -1.22
C VAL A 68 22.92 -10.45 -1.07
N GLN A 69 23.16 -9.27 -0.50
CA GLN A 69 24.52 -8.72 -0.37
C GLN A 69 25.43 -9.61 0.49
N LEU A 70 24.88 -10.23 1.53
CA LEU A 70 25.63 -11.09 2.47
C LEU A 70 25.55 -12.59 2.13
N GLY A 71 24.82 -12.97 1.08
CA GLY A 71 24.58 -14.38 0.74
C GLY A 71 23.88 -15.16 1.86
N ALA A 72 22.99 -14.51 2.61
CA ALA A 72 22.29 -15.08 3.75
C ALA A 72 20.92 -15.65 3.35
N ARG A 73 20.46 -16.66 4.10
CA ARG A 73 19.08 -17.13 4.02
C ARG A 73 18.16 -16.17 4.76
N MET A 74 17.04 -15.84 4.15
CA MET A 74 16.06 -14.88 4.64
C MET A 74 14.65 -15.48 4.69
N ALA A 75 13.91 -15.10 5.74
CA ALA A 75 12.48 -15.27 5.82
C ALA A 75 11.87 -13.96 6.30
N GLY A 76 10.81 -13.50 5.66
CA GLY A 76 10.13 -12.26 6.00
C GLY A 76 8.63 -12.42 5.89
N ILE A 77 7.92 -11.71 6.75
CA ILE A 77 6.47 -11.57 6.69
C ILE A 77 6.07 -10.11 6.87
N VAL A 78 5.01 -9.71 6.19
CA VAL A 78 4.27 -8.47 6.46
C VAL A 78 2.88 -8.87 6.89
N LEU A 79 2.42 -8.34 8.02
CA LEU A 79 1.07 -8.51 8.52
C LEU A 79 0.43 -7.13 8.48
N GLY A 80 -0.56 -6.95 7.61
CA GLY A 80 -1.33 -5.72 7.44
C GLY A 80 -2.77 -5.98 7.84
N SER A 81 -2.99 -6.25 9.12
CA SER A 81 -4.27 -6.73 9.63
C SER A 81 -5.43 -5.74 9.41
N THR A 82 -5.16 -4.43 9.44
CA THR A 82 -6.19 -3.42 9.14
C THR A 82 -6.61 -3.47 7.68
N ALA A 83 -5.70 -3.89 6.81
CA ALA A 83 -5.90 -3.98 5.37
C ALA A 83 -6.33 -5.38 4.91
N ASP A 84 -6.34 -6.38 5.79
CA ASP A 84 -6.42 -7.82 5.47
C ASP A 84 -5.41 -8.16 4.35
N PHE A 85 -4.14 -7.86 4.61
CA PHE A 85 -3.04 -7.99 3.67
C PHE A 85 -1.91 -8.72 4.38
N HIS A 86 -1.42 -9.79 3.78
CA HIS A 86 -0.32 -10.55 4.34
C HIS A 86 0.67 -10.94 3.23
N LEU A 87 1.96 -10.78 3.51
CA LEU A 87 3.06 -11.16 2.62
C LEU A 87 3.93 -12.19 3.32
N LEU A 88 4.29 -13.25 2.60
CA LEU A 88 5.36 -14.16 2.95
C LEU A 88 6.44 -14.05 1.88
N HIS A 89 7.67 -13.78 2.29
CA HIS A 89 8.82 -13.67 1.39
C HIS A 89 9.98 -14.51 1.95
N LEU A 90 10.45 -15.49 1.20
CA LEU A 90 11.50 -16.42 1.59
C LEU A 90 12.60 -16.44 0.53
N ARG A 91 13.85 -16.47 0.99
CA ARG A 91 15.01 -16.51 0.11
C ARG A 91 16.11 -17.43 0.64
N ASP A 92 16.65 -18.28 -0.22
CA ASP A 92 17.85 -19.08 0.03
C ASP A 92 18.67 -19.20 -1.25
N GLY A 93 19.73 -18.39 -1.37
CA GLY A 93 20.50 -18.26 -2.61
C GLY A 93 19.66 -17.72 -3.77
N ASP A 94 19.55 -18.51 -4.84
CA ASP A 94 18.74 -18.20 -6.03
C ASP A 94 17.26 -18.60 -5.87
N ARG A 95 16.93 -19.38 -4.83
CA ARG A 95 15.56 -19.78 -4.56
C ARG A 95 14.84 -18.64 -3.85
N VAL A 96 13.89 -18.03 -4.55
CA VAL A 96 12.98 -17.01 -4.00
C VAL A 96 11.55 -17.56 -4.01
N ARG A 97 10.82 -17.33 -2.93
CA ARG A 97 9.40 -17.68 -2.80
C ARG A 97 8.67 -16.48 -2.23
N GLU A 98 7.69 -15.98 -2.96
CA GLU A 98 6.79 -14.92 -2.50
C GLU A 98 5.35 -15.37 -2.57
N ARG A 99 4.58 -15.01 -1.55
CA ARG A 99 3.14 -15.20 -1.53
C ARG A 99 2.46 -14.00 -0.90
N LEU A 100 1.51 -13.43 -1.63
CA LEU A 100 0.69 -12.33 -1.20
C LEU A 100 -0.76 -12.77 -1.05
N VAL A 101 -1.33 -12.52 0.12
CA VAL A 101 -2.74 -12.75 0.43
C VAL A 101 -3.40 -11.41 0.72
N HIS A 102 -4.58 -11.19 0.14
CA HIS A 102 -5.39 -10.02 0.39
C HIS A 102 -6.86 -10.43 0.50
N GLU A 103 -7.54 -9.99 1.56
CA GLU A 103 -8.96 -10.33 1.81
C GLU A 103 -9.21 -11.84 1.83
N GLY A 104 -8.26 -12.61 2.38
CA GLY A 104 -8.28 -14.08 2.42
C GLY A 104 -7.99 -14.79 1.10
N GLU A 105 -7.77 -14.06 0.00
CA GLU A 105 -7.47 -14.63 -1.32
C GLU A 105 -5.97 -14.47 -1.67
N THR A 106 -5.37 -15.49 -2.28
CA THR A 106 -4.00 -15.37 -2.80
C THR A 106 -4.01 -14.49 -4.05
N VAL A 107 -3.42 -13.30 -3.96
CA VAL A 107 -3.30 -12.34 -5.08
C VAL A 107 -2.05 -12.61 -5.90
N GLU A 108 -0.96 -12.98 -5.24
CA GLU A 108 0.32 -13.30 -5.88
C GLU A 108 0.95 -14.53 -5.23
N SER A 109 1.56 -15.37 -6.07
CA SER A 109 2.26 -16.57 -5.63
C SER A 109 3.33 -16.88 -6.67
N SER A 110 4.59 -16.59 -6.32
CA SER A 110 5.74 -16.77 -7.21
C SER A 110 6.80 -17.67 -6.55
N GLY A 111 7.59 -18.37 -7.37
CA GLY A 111 8.58 -19.33 -6.88
C GLY A 111 8.00 -20.65 -6.38
N GLU A 112 8.88 -21.62 -6.10
CA GLU A 112 8.50 -22.96 -5.64
C GLU A 112 8.16 -22.95 -4.13
N PRO A 113 6.98 -23.46 -3.73
CA PRO A 113 6.57 -23.53 -2.33
C PRO A 113 7.60 -24.24 -1.46
N TRP A 114 7.79 -23.72 -0.24
CA TRP A 114 8.66 -24.36 0.75
C TRP A 114 7.96 -25.56 1.39
N PRO A 115 8.69 -26.59 1.87
CA PRO A 115 8.08 -27.72 2.56
C PRO A 115 7.18 -27.29 3.74
N GLU A 116 7.61 -26.27 4.50
CA GLU A 116 6.87 -25.69 5.62
C GLU A 116 5.56 -25.02 5.20
N GLU A 117 5.48 -24.57 3.93
CA GLU A 117 4.31 -23.97 3.31
C GLU A 117 3.31 -25.05 2.86
N THR A 118 3.80 -26.13 2.25
CA THR A 118 2.96 -27.23 1.72
C THR A 118 2.19 -28.01 2.78
N ALA A 119 2.52 -27.81 4.06
CA ALA A 119 1.78 -28.37 5.18
C ALA A 119 0.45 -27.65 5.46
N LEU A 120 0.21 -26.48 4.83
CA LEU A 120 -1.01 -25.71 4.96
C LEU A 120 -1.84 -25.79 3.67
N ASP A 121 -3.15 -25.95 3.84
CA ASP A 121 -4.11 -25.79 2.75
C ASP A 121 -4.25 -24.30 2.36
N GLU A 122 -4.75 -23.99 1.15
CA GLU A 122 -4.92 -22.59 0.71
C GLU A 122 -5.80 -21.77 1.66
N GLU A 123 -6.86 -22.37 2.19
CA GLU A 123 -7.77 -21.75 3.18
C GLU A 123 -7.09 -21.46 4.53
N GLN A 124 -5.93 -22.07 4.78
CA GLN A 124 -5.15 -21.89 6.01
C GLN A 124 -4.07 -20.82 5.87
N PHE A 125 -3.92 -20.19 4.70
CA PHE A 125 -3.03 -19.04 4.50
C PHE A 125 -3.65 -17.73 4.98
N THR A 126 -4.04 -17.71 6.25
CA THR A 126 -4.40 -16.50 7.01
C THR A 126 -3.16 -15.89 7.68
N GLU A 127 -3.33 -14.81 8.44
CA GLU A 127 -2.31 -14.25 9.34
C GLU A 127 -1.60 -15.35 10.16
N ASP A 128 -2.39 -16.21 10.82
CA ASP A 128 -1.90 -17.32 11.64
C ASP A 128 -1.12 -18.35 10.81
N GLY A 129 -1.56 -18.61 9.57
CA GLY A 129 -0.86 -19.47 8.63
C GLY A 129 0.52 -18.95 8.27
N MET A 130 0.63 -17.65 7.97
CA MET A 130 1.90 -17.00 7.65
C MET A 130 2.85 -17.01 8.85
N LEU A 131 2.34 -16.69 10.04
CA LEU A 131 3.09 -16.79 11.29
C LEU A 131 3.59 -18.21 11.54
N ALA A 132 2.76 -19.22 11.28
CA ALA A 132 3.13 -20.62 11.43
C ALA A 132 4.23 -21.05 10.44
N VAL A 133 4.15 -20.61 9.18
CA VAL A 133 5.21 -20.86 8.18
C VAL A 133 6.50 -20.17 8.59
N PHE A 134 6.44 -18.87 8.93
CA PHE A 134 7.61 -18.12 9.40
C PHE A 134 8.27 -18.81 10.59
N GLY A 135 7.48 -19.22 11.58
CA GLY A 135 7.97 -19.92 12.77
C GLY A 135 8.60 -21.28 12.46
N ARG A 136 8.05 -22.05 11.52
CA ARG A 136 8.64 -23.33 11.08
C ARG A 136 9.96 -23.13 10.33
N VAL A 137 10.00 -22.13 9.44
CA VAL A 137 11.17 -21.83 8.59
C VAL A 137 12.34 -21.29 9.42
N THR A 138 12.05 -20.43 10.40
CA THR A 138 13.06 -19.74 11.21
C THR A 138 13.36 -20.46 12.53
N GLY A 139 12.42 -21.24 13.06
CA GLY A 139 12.47 -21.73 14.43
C GLY A 139 12.10 -20.67 15.48
N VAL A 140 11.52 -19.53 15.05
CA VAL A 140 11.16 -18.40 15.91
C VAL A 140 9.66 -18.16 15.85
N GLY A 141 8.96 -18.44 16.95
CA GLY A 141 7.59 -17.99 17.16
C GLY A 141 7.54 -16.55 17.66
N LEU A 142 6.56 -15.78 17.22
CA LEU A 142 6.24 -14.45 17.77
C LEU A 142 5.42 -14.58 19.06
N ASP A 143 6.00 -15.28 20.04
CA ASP A 143 5.39 -15.54 21.35
C ASP A 143 5.68 -14.41 22.36
N ASP A 144 5.15 -14.53 23.59
CA ASP A 144 5.41 -13.56 24.66
C ASP A 144 6.92 -13.39 24.93
N ALA A 145 7.72 -14.44 24.76
CA ALA A 145 9.16 -14.35 24.94
C ALA A 145 9.82 -13.50 23.84
N TRP A 146 9.32 -13.58 22.60
CA TRP A 146 9.71 -12.69 21.51
C TRP A 146 9.27 -11.25 21.77
N MET A 147 8.02 -11.04 22.19
CA MET A 147 7.48 -9.70 22.44
C MET A 147 8.23 -8.96 23.56
N ASN A 148 8.74 -9.70 24.55
CA ASN A 148 9.54 -9.15 25.65
C ASN A 148 11.06 -9.20 25.40
N GLN A 149 11.51 -9.71 24.25
CA GLN A 149 12.92 -9.74 23.91
C GLN A 149 13.45 -8.32 23.70
N GLU A 150 14.71 -8.09 24.07
CA GLU A 150 15.39 -6.83 23.80
C GLU A 150 15.76 -6.71 22.33
N PHE A 151 15.34 -5.61 21.72
CA PHE A 151 15.62 -5.21 20.35
C PHE A 151 16.45 -3.93 20.35
N HIS A 152 17.45 -3.86 19.46
CA HIS A 152 18.29 -2.68 19.26
C HIS A 152 17.83 -1.92 18.03
N GLN A 153 17.62 -0.62 18.16
CA GLN A 153 17.31 0.23 17.01
C GLN A 153 18.50 0.29 16.06
N LEU A 154 18.25 0.17 14.76
CA LEU A 154 19.25 0.29 13.71
C LEU A 154 19.34 1.73 13.18
N GLN A 155 20.56 2.15 12.89
CA GLN A 155 20.83 3.30 12.03
C GLN A 155 20.77 2.83 10.58
N TRP A 156 19.54 2.67 10.09
CA TRP A 156 19.27 2.14 8.75
C TRP A 156 18.08 2.89 8.14
N GLY A 157 18.32 3.60 7.04
CA GLY A 157 17.26 4.22 6.24
C GLY A 157 16.72 3.25 5.20
N PHE A 158 15.42 3.32 4.93
CA PHE A 158 14.83 2.48 3.89
C PHE A 158 15.17 3.00 2.49
N PRO A 159 15.20 2.13 1.48
CA PRO A 159 15.31 2.55 0.09
C PRO A 159 14.25 3.62 -0.24
N GLY A 160 14.68 4.72 -0.84
CA GLY A 160 13.80 5.85 -1.20
C GLY A 160 13.61 6.91 -0.11
N ASP A 161 14.13 6.69 1.11
CA ASP A 161 14.30 7.78 2.06
C ASP A 161 15.47 8.64 1.54
N GLU A 162 15.19 9.85 1.03
CA GLU A 162 16.23 10.82 0.68
C GLU A 162 17.01 11.23 1.95
N VAL A 163 18.02 10.44 2.32
CA VAL A 163 19.02 10.87 3.27
C VAL A 163 19.99 11.77 2.52
N SER A 164 19.95 13.06 2.82
CA SER A 164 20.94 14.04 2.32
C SER A 164 22.36 13.47 2.56
N PRO A 165 23.22 13.39 1.53
CA PRO A 165 24.39 12.54 1.58
C PRO A 165 25.49 13.14 2.47
N GLY A 166 25.85 12.40 3.52
CA GLY A 166 27.21 12.38 4.03
C GLY A 166 28.07 11.60 3.04
N VAL A 167 28.78 12.32 2.18
CA VAL A 167 29.65 11.81 1.11
C VAL A 167 30.63 10.76 1.63
N VAL A 168 30.50 9.52 1.13
CA VAL A 168 31.64 8.61 0.96
C VAL A 168 31.72 8.31 -0.53
N GLU A 169 32.73 8.91 -1.16
CA GLU A 169 33.09 8.75 -2.55
C GLU A 169 33.66 7.33 -2.74
N VAL A 170 32.98 6.48 -3.52
CA VAL A 170 33.52 5.20 -3.99
C VAL A 170 33.45 5.17 -5.51
N VAL A 171 34.65 5.26 -6.07
CA VAL A 171 35.13 4.92 -7.41
C VAL A 171 34.15 4.15 -8.30
N GLU A 172 33.76 4.81 -9.40
CA GLU A 172 33.11 4.20 -10.56
C GLU A 172 34.00 3.11 -11.15
N THR A 173 33.46 1.91 -11.31
CA THR A 173 33.95 0.95 -12.30
C THR A 173 32.79 0.58 -13.20
N ASP A 174 32.88 1.01 -14.45
CA ASP A 174 32.02 0.60 -15.55
C ASP A 174 32.04 -0.93 -15.68
N GLU A 175 30.89 -1.58 -15.55
CA GLU A 175 30.44 -2.57 -16.53
C GLU A 175 28.94 -2.85 -16.37
N GLN A 176 28.25 -2.68 -17.49
CA GLN A 176 26.82 -2.61 -17.66
C GLN A 176 26.30 -3.99 -18.04
N GLU A 177 25.55 -4.64 -17.14
CA GLU A 177 24.68 -5.77 -17.49
C GLU A 177 23.23 -5.33 -17.28
N THR A 178 22.50 -5.20 -18.39
CA THR A 178 21.10 -4.80 -18.42
C THR A 178 20.25 -5.87 -17.76
N ALA A 179 19.95 -5.68 -16.48
CA ALA A 179 18.93 -6.43 -15.77
C ALA A 179 17.53 -6.01 -16.27
N ASP A 180 16.72 -7.02 -16.51
CA ASP A 180 15.33 -7.00 -16.97
C ASP A 180 14.43 -6.18 -16.02
N ASP A 181 14.15 -4.93 -16.42
CA ASP A 181 13.43 -3.90 -15.66
C ASP A 181 11.90 -4.09 -15.64
N SER A 182 11.42 -5.34 -15.78
CA SER A 182 9.99 -5.67 -15.84
C SER A 182 9.42 -6.27 -14.55
N ARG A 183 10.18 -6.25 -13.44
CA ARG A 183 9.76 -6.82 -12.13
C ARG A 183 9.60 -5.81 -11.01
N TYR A 184 9.65 -4.52 -11.32
CA TYR A 184 9.15 -3.50 -10.41
C TYR A 184 7.62 -3.49 -10.47
N VAL A 185 6.95 -4.16 -9.53
CA VAL A 185 5.70 -3.61 -8.97
C VAL A 185 6.15 -2.72 -7.83
N PRO A 186 6.47 -1.45 -8.09
CA PRO A 186 6.99 -0.64 -7.02
C PRO A 186 5.84 -0.43 -6.03
N VAL A 187 6.12 -0.45 -4.72
CA VAL A 187 5.17 -0.14 -3.64
C VAL A 187 4.75 1.36 -3.67
N THR A 188 5.05 2.05 -4.77
CA THR A 188 4.56 3.38 -5.14
C THR A 188 3.06 3.54 -5.41
N PRO A 189 2.13 2.55 -5.56
CA PRO A 189 0.74 2.91 -5.80
C PRO A 189 0.15 3.75 -4.67
N ILE A 190 0.72 3.69 -3.45
CA ILE A 190 0.27 4.54 -2.35
C ILE A 190 0.82 5.97 -2.49
N ALA A 191 2.12 6.18 -2.71
CA ALA A 191 2.67 7.54 -2.88
C ALA A 191 2.25 8.23 -4.20
N THR A 192 2.08 7.46 -5.27
CA THR A 192 1.65 7.97 -6.58
C THR A 192 0.16 8.26 -6.61
N SER A 193 -0.67 7.49 -5.87
CA SER A 193 -2.08 7.81 -5.71
C SER A 193 -2.31 9.11 -4.94
N TYR A 194 -1.49 9.43 -3.93
CA TYR A 194 -1.56 10.75 -3.28
C TYR A 194 -1.19 11.91 -4.22
N LYS A 195 -0.17 11.75 -5.08
CA LYS A 195 0.19 12.78 -6.08
C LYS A 195 -0.89 12.95 -7.15
N LEU A 196 -1.45 11.85 -7.67
CA LEU A 196 -2.56 11.87 -8.63
C LEU A 196 -3.84 12.46 -8.02
N ALA A 197 -4.17 12.10 -6.78
CA ALA A 197 -5.28 12.69 -6.05
C ALA A 197 -5.06 14.19 -5.82
N GLY A 198 -3.85 14.60 -5.44
CA GLY A 198 -3.49 16.01 -5.30
C GLY A 198 -3.62 16.81 -6.59
N VAL A 199 -3.18 16.26 -7.72
CA VAL A 199 -3.35 16.89 -9.04
C VAL A 199 -4.84 16.99 -9.43
N ALA A 200 -5.62 15.93 -9.22
CA ALA A 200 -7.06 15.96 -9.51
C ALA A 200 -7.80 17.02 -8.65
N LEU A 201 -7.41 17.16 -7.38
CA LEU A 201 -7.97 18.15 -6.45
C LEU A 201 -7.58 19.58 -6.85
N ALA A 202 -6.31 19.80 -7.23
CA ALA A 202 -5.84 21.09 -7.72
C ALA A 202 -6.54 21.51 -9.01
N VAL A 203 -6.77 20.56 -9.93
CA VAL A 203 -7.55 20.79 -11.16
C VAL A 203 -9.00 21.12 -10.82
N GLY A 204 -9.64 20.37 -9.92
CA GLY A 204 -11.00 20.67 -9.44
C GLY A 204 -11.13 22.08 -8.84
N LEU A 205 -10.17 22.49 -8.00
CA LEU A 205 -10.11 23.84 -7.41
C LEU A 205 -9.90 24.93 -8.46
N ALA A 206 -9.05 24.69 -9.47
CA ALA A 206 -8.83 25.63 -10.56
C ALA A 206 -10.10 25.82 -11.40
N PHE A 207 -10.87 24.75 -11.63
CA PHE A 207 -12.17 24.83 -12.30
C PHE A 207 -13.19 25.58 -11.45
N GLU A 208 -13.27 25.36 -10.14
CA GLU A 208 -14.16 26.11 -9.24
C GLU A 208 -13.82 27.62 -9.23
N ALA A 209 -12.52 27.96 -9.17
CA ALA A 209 -12.09 29.35 -9.26
C ALA A 209 -12.48 29.98 -10.61
N LEU A 210 -12.32 29.24 -11.71
CA LEU A 210 -12.72 29.69 -13.05
C LEU A 210 -14.24 29.88 -13.16
N PHE A 211 -15.04 28.95 -12.61
CA PHE A 211 -16.49 29.08 -12.57
C PHE A 211 -16.94 30.27 -11.71
N GLY A 212 -16.30 30.51 -10.57
CA GLY A 212 -16.55 31.69 -9.75
C GLY A 212 -16.27 33.01 -10.49
N VAL A 213 -15.15 33.08 -11.23
CA VAL A 213 -14.83 34.23 -12.07
C VAL A 213 -15.86 34.41 -13.20
N LEU A 214 -16.24 33.32 -13.87
CA LEU A 214 -17.23 33.36 -14.93
C LEU A 214 -18.60 33.84 -14.42
N ALA A 215 -19.09 33.27 -13.31
CA ALA A 215 -20.35 33.68 -12.68
C ALA A 215 -20.36 35.16 -12.26
N LEU A 216 -19.25 35.66 -11.71
CA LEU A 216 -19.11 37.09 -11.38
C LEU A 216 -19.02 38.00 -12.61
N SER A 217 -18.55 37.49 -13.74
CA SER A 217 -18.33 38.27 -14.97
C SER A 217 -19.50 38.27 -15.94
N SER A 218 -20.38 37.27 -15.89
CA SER A 218 -21.43 37.06 -16.91
C SER A 218 -22.82 37.55 -16.52
N ASP A 219 -23.01 38.14 -15.32
CA ASP A 219 -24.31 38.61 -14.80
C ASP A 219 -25.42 37.55 -14.91
N ALA A 220 -25.01 36.27 -14.92
CA ALA A 220 -25.88 35.12 -15.12
C ALA A 220 -26.11 34.43 -13.78
N ASP A 221 -27.38 34.34 -13.37
CA ASP A 221 -27.79 33.52 -12.23
C ASP A 221 -27.61 32.04 -12.58
N PHE A 222 -26.40 31.52 -12.39
CA PHE A 222 -26.19 30.08 -12.35
C PHE A 222 -27.02 29.55 -11.17
N GLY A 223 -27.97 28.66 -11.47
CA GLY A 223 -28.91 28.08 -10.50
C GLY A 223 -28.24 27.49 -9.25
N PRO A 224 -29.05 27.05 -8.25
CA PRO A 224 -28.60 26.90 -6.87
C PRO A 224 -27.35 26.03 -6.72
N PRO A 225 -26.45 26.35 -5.76
CA PRO A 225 -25.08 25.82 -5.60
C PRO A 225 -24.97 24.31 -5.30
N VAL A 226 -26.07 23.57 -5.47
CA VAL A 226 -26.23 22.17 -5.10
C VAL A 226 -25.29 21.25 -5.89
N VAL A 227 -25.04 21.53 -7.18
CA VAL A 227 -24.13 20.70 -7.99
C VAL A 227 -22.68 20.84 -7.51
N HIS A 228 -22.27 22.05 -7.14
CA HIS A 228 -20.93 22.33 -6.60
C HIS A 228 -20.74 21.72 -5.21
N VAL A 229 -21.76 21.80 -4.35
CA VAL A 229 -21.75 21.16 -3.02
C VAL A 229 -21.71 19.63 -3.16
N LEU A 230 -22.44 19.05 -4.11
CA LEU A 230 -22.43 17.61 -4.35
C LEU A 230 -21.06 17.12 -4.86
N PHE A 231 -20.43 17.89 -5.75
CA PHE A 231 -19.09 17.57 -6.24
C PHE A 231 -18.03 17.70 -5.13
N ALA A 232 -18.11 18.74 -4.30
CA ALA A 232 -17.25 18.91 -3.13
C ALA A 232 -17.44 17.79 -2.09
N VAL A 233 -18.67 17.33 -1.88
CA VAL A 233 -18.98 16.20 -0.98
C VAL A 233 -18.46 14.88 -1.54
N LEU A 234 -18.60 14.63 -2.85
CA LEU A 234 -18.06 13.42 -3.50
C LEU A 234 -16.54 13.42 -3.50
N ALA A 235 -15.90 14.55 -3.77
CA ALA A 235 -14.45 14.74 -3.69
C ALA A 235 -13.94 14.56 -2.24
N ALA A 236 -14.63 15.14 -1.26
CA ALA A 236 -14.29 14.96 0.16
C ALA A 236 -14.46 13.49 0.58
N PHE A 237 -15.53 12.83 0.15
CA PHE A 237 -15.77 11.41 0.45
C PHE A 237 -14.71 10.51 -0.20
N THR A 238 -14.26 10.82 -1.41
CA THR A 238 -13.17 10.07 -2.07
C THR A 238 -11.81 10.30 -1.43
N LEU A 239 -11.53 11.51 -0.92
CA LEU A 239 -10.31 11.80 -0.16
C LEU A 239 -10.29 11.16 1.22
N PHE A 240 -11.40 11.23 1.97
CA PHE A 240 -11.46 10.71 3.33
C PHE A 240 -11.44 9.19 3.43
N ARG A 241 -11.76 8.46 2.34
CA ARG A 241 -11.84 7.00 2.38
C ARG A 241 -10.59 6.25 1.91
N GLY A 242 -9.54 6.95 1.45
CA GLY A 242 -8.16 6.44 1.31
C GLY A 242 -7.93 5.20 0.43
N ARG A 243 -8.96 4.60 -0.17
CA ARG A 243 -8.89 3.34 -0.93
C ARG A 243 -9.69 3.49 -2.21
N MET A 244 -9.02 3.91 -3.28
CA MET A 244 -9.59 3.75 -4.62
C MET A 244 -8.65 2.91 -5.47
N SER A 245 -9.17 1.75 -5.90
CA SER A 245 -8.58 1.04 -7.03
C SER A 245 -8.64 1.93 -8.27
N ILE A 246 -7.70 1.73 -9.19
CA ILE A 246 -7.59 2.48 -10.46
C ILE A 246 -8.92 2.54 -11.23
N VAL A 247 -9.74 1.49 -11.13
CA VAL A 247 -11.05 1.40 -11.77
C VAL A 247 -12.01 2.47 -11.25
N SER A 248 -12.02 2.73 -9.93
CA SER A 248 -12.88 3.75 -9.33
C SER A 248 -12.46 5.17 -9.74
N VAL A 249 -11.14 5.42 -9.83
CA VAL A 249 -10.59 6.71 -10.29
C VAL A 249 -10.98 6.99 -11.75
N LEU A 250 -10.78 6.01 -12.64
CA LEU A 250 -11.16 6.12 -14.05
C LEU A 250 -12.67 6.35 -14.22
N TRP A 251 -13.48 5.74 -13.35
CA TRP A 251 -14.92 5.90 -13.36
C TRP A 251 -15.35 7.31 -12.92
N THR A 252 -14.78 7.84 -11.82
CA THR A 252 -15.03 9.23 -11.38
C THR A 252 -14.57 10.25 -12.44
N ALA A 253 -13.46 9.98 -13.12
CA ALA A 253 -12.98 10.83 -14.21
C ALA A 253 -13.96 10.83 -15.41
N ALA A 254 -14.54 9.67 -15.75
CA ALA A 254 -15.56 9.57 -16.78
C ALA A 254 -16.85 10.34 -16.40
N GLU A 255 -17.27 10.29 -15.13
CA GLU A 255 -18.40 11.06 -14.62
C GLU A 255 -18.17 12.57 -14.71
N ALA A 256 -16.98 13.03 -14.32
CA ALA A 256 -16.59 14.44 -14.43
C ALA A 256 -16.57 14.90 -15.90
N ALA A 257 -16.11 14.05 -16.83
CA ALA A 257 -16.12 14.35 -18.26
C ALA A 257 -17.54 14.47 -18.83
N VAL A 258 -18.48 13.61 -18.42
CA VAL A 258 -19.88 13.68 -18.86
C VAL A 258 -20.55 14.96 -18.35
N LEU A 259 -20.32 15.31 -17.08
CA LEU A 259 -20.79 16.57 -16.49
C LEU A 259 -20.22 17.79 -17.24
N LEU A 260 -18.92 17.78 -17.54
CA LEU A 260 -18.25 18.85 -18.27
C LEU A 260 -18.84 19.01 -19.68
N VAL A 261 -19.04 17.91 -20.41
CA VAL A 261 -19.65 17.94 -21.75
C VAL A 261 -21.07 18.49 -21.69
N ALA A 262 -21.85 18.10 -20.68
CA ALA A 262 -23.21 18.62 -20.49
C ALA A 262 -23.23 20.13 -20.24
N VAL A 263 -22.31 20.64 -19.40
CA VAL A 263 -22.19 22.09 -19.13
C VAL A 263 -21.76 22.82 -20.40
N VAL A 264 -20.74 22.34 -21.10
CA VAL A 264 -20.25 22.96 -22.36
C VAL A 264 -21.35 22.99 -23.42
N VAL A 265 -22.09 21.90 -23.60
CA VAL A 265 -23.20 21.85 -24.56
C VAL A 265 -24.31 22.84 -24.17
N THR A 266 -24.60 22.98 -22.88
CA THR A 266 -25.62 23.91 -22.38
C THR A 266 -25.21 25.37 -22.63
N VAL A 267 -23.96 25.72 -22.32
CA VAL A 267 -23.41 27.07 -22.53
C VAL A 267 -23.30 27.41 -24.01
N VAL A 268 -22.82 26.49 -24.85
CA VAL A 268 -22.60 26.75 -26.28
C VAL A 268 -23.89 26.83 -27.09
N ARG A 269 -24.95 26.12 -26.67
CA ARG A 269 -26.20 26.05 -27.45
C ARG A 269 -27.29 27.02 -27.00
N GLU A 270 -27.04 27.87 -26.00
CA GLU A 270 -28.06 28.75 -25.40
C GLU A 270 -29.38 28.01 -25.14
N ALA A 271 -29.28 26.73 -24.77
CA ALA A 271 -30.42 25.84 -24.76
C ALA A 271 -31.21 26.02 -23.45
N GLU A 272 -32.33 26.73 -23.56
CA GLU A 272 -33.30 26.99 -22.49
C GLU A 272 -33.77 25.67 -21.85
N ASP A 273 -33.39 25.46 -20.58
CA ASP A 273 -33.89 24.53 -19.57
C ASP A 273 -33.94 23.01 -19.85
N VAL A 274 -34.30 22.57 -21.06
CA VAL A 274 -34.53 21.17 -21.42
C VAL A 274 -33.22 20.38 -21.47
N VAL A 275 -32.14 20.99 -21.97
CA VAL A 275 -30.81 20.33 -22.03
C VAL A 275 -30.24 20.12 -20.63
N LEU A 276 -30.43 21.09 -19.73
CA LEU A 276 -30.02 20.99 -18.34
C LEU A 276 -30.82 19.90 -17.62
N LEU A 277 -32.13 19.81 -17.86
CA LEU A 277 -33.00 18.78 -17.29
C LEU A 277 -32.62 17.38 -17.76
N VAL A 278 -32.28 17.22 -19.05
CA VAL A 278 -31.82 15.94 -19.62
C VAL A 278 -30.46 15.55 -19.04
N ALA A 279 -29.52 16.49 -18.92
CA ALA A 279 -28.22 16.23 -18.29
C ALA A 279 -28.37 15.80 -16.83
N PHE A 280 -29.24 16.48 -16.07
CA PHE A 280 -29.55 16.13 -14.69
C PHE A 280 -30.22 14.75 -14.58
N ALA A 281 -31.17 14.44 -15.46
CA ALA A 281 -31.81 13.12 -15.52
C ALA A 281 -30.81 12.00 -15.81
N VAL A 282 -29.88 12.21 -16.75
CA VAL A 282 -28.81 11.24 -17.05
C VAL A 282 -27.89 11.05 -15.85
N HIS A 283 -27.49 12.13 -15.19
CA HIS A 283 -26.66 12.06 -13.99
C HIS A 283 -27.35 11.29 -12.85
N LEU A 284 -28.66 11.52 -12.66
CA LEU A 284 -29.45 10.86 -11.61
C LEU A 284 -29.64 9.36 -11.89
N VAL A 285 -29.77 8.96 -13.16
CA VAL A 285 -29.78 7.54 -13.56
C VAL A 285 -28.44 6.87 -13.26
N VAL A 286 -27.32 7.54 -13.52
CA VAL A 286 -25.97 7.02 -13.19
C VAL A 286 -25.81 6.84 -11.68
N LEU A 287 -26.19 7.86 -10.89
CA LEU A 287 -26.16 7.80 -9.42
C LEU A 287 -27.01 6.66 -8.84
N LEU A 288 -28.23 6.47 -9.35
CA LEU A 288 -29.10 5.36 -8.92
C LEU A 288 -28.52 3.99 -9.31
N GLY A 289 -27.88 3.88 -10.47
CA GLY A 289 -27.17 2.67 -10.88
C GLY A 289 -26.04 2.30 -9.93
N ILE A 290 -25.25 3.29 -9.50
CA ILE A 290 -24.15 3.12 -8.53
C ILE A 290 -24.69 2.66 -7.18
N LEU A 291 -25.72 3.33 -6.65
CA LEU A 291 -26.38 2.95 -5.41
C LEU A 291 -26.94 1.52 -5.47
N GLY A 292 -27.50 1.12 -6.61
CA GLY A 292 -27.99 -0.24 -6.86
C GLY A 292 -26.86 -1.28 -6.83
N LEU A 293 -25.78 -1.04 -7.57
CA LEU A 293 -24.60 -1.91 -7.59
C LEU A 293 -23.96 -2.05 -6.20
N HIS A 294 -23.86 -0.94 -5.46
CA HIS A 294 -23.30 -0.96 -4.12
C HIS A 294 -24.21 -1.70 -3.13
N SER A 295 -25.53 -1.53 -3.23
CA SER A 295 -26.50 -2.28 -2.43
C SER A 295 -26.47 -3.79 -2.72
N VAL A 296 -26.25 -4.19 -3.98
CA VAL A 296 -26.09 -5.61 -4.34
C VAL A 296 -24.82 -6.20 -3.72
N ARG A 297 -23.70 -5.47 -3.75
CA ARG A 297 -22.45 -5.88 -3.12
C ARG A 297 -22.56 -5.98 -1.59
N LEU A 298 -23.23 -5.02 -0.96
CA LEU A 298 -23.53 -5.07 0.49
C LEU A 298 -24.37 -6.30 0.84
N ARG A 299 -25.41 -6.61 0.06
CA ARG A 299 -26.24 -7.81 0.29
C ARG A 299 -25.54 -9.12 -0.04
N SER A 300 -24.53 -9.14 -0.91
CA SER A 300 -23.68 -10.33 -1.09
C SER A 300 -22.75 -10.52 0.11
N PHE A 301 -22.23 -9.42 0.65
CA PHE A 301 -21.48 -9.42 1.91
C PHE A 301 -22.33 -9.93 3.07
N GLU A 302 -23.51 -9.35 3.32
CA GLU A 302 -24.41 -9.78 4.40
C GLU A 302 -24.80 -11.26 4.30
N ARG A 303 -24.98 -11.79 3.08
CA ARG A 303 -25.26 -13.22 2.86
C ARG A 303 -24.06 -14.12 3.13
N ALA A 304 -22.84 -13.65 2.85
CA ALA A 304 -21.62 -14.38 3.20
C ALA A 304 -21.43 -14.45 4.72
N PHE A 305 -21.80 -13.40 5.46
CA PHE A 305 -21.68 -13.35 6.92
C PHE A 305 -22.85 -13.98 7.70
N ALA A 306 -24.05 -14.08 7.11
CA ALA A 306 -25.21 -14.69 7.77
C ALA A 306 -25.30 -16.22 7.59
N GLY A 307 -24.39 -16.82 6.82
CA GLY A 307 -24.37 -18.26 6.50
C GLY A 307 -23.32 -19.10 7.23
N GLY A 308 -22.57 -18.50 8.16
CA GLY A 308 -21.59 -19.16 9.03
C GLY A 308 -22.07 -19.35 10.46
#